data_AF-A0A519SZT5-F1
#
_entry.id   AF-A0A519SZT5-F1
#
_cell.length_a   1.000
_cell.length_b   1.000
_cell.length_c   1.000
_cell.angle_alpha   90.00
_cell.angle_beta   90.00
_cell.angle_gamma   90.00
#
_symmetry.space_group_name_H-M   'P 1'
#
loop_
_entity.id
_entity.type
_entity.pdbx_description
1 polymer ?
#
loop_
_entity_poly.entity_id
_entity_poly.type
_entity_poly.pdbx_seq_one_letter_code
_entity_poly.pdbx_strand_id
1 'polypeptide(L)' 'MLKKLLAAALLLCLPYSLLAWGVVGHRAIGRIAENHLTDKARREVAALLGAETLPLVSTYPDEIRGDAAYKYT' A
#
# COMPACT_ATOMS: atom_id res chain seq x y z
N MET A 1 -13.73 -38.62 4.02
CA MET A 1 -12.82 -37.62 4.62
C MET A 1 -11.97 -36.90 3.58
N LEU A 2 -11.38 -37.60 2.61
CA LEU A 2 -10.60 -37.02 1.51
C LEU A 2 -11.28 -35.87 0.75
N LYS A 3 -12.57 -36.00 0.39
CA LYS A 3 -13.34 -34.92 -0.27
C LYS A 3 -13.44 -33.63 0.56
N LYS A 4 -13.56 -33.77 1.89
CA LYS A 4 -13.60 -32.62 2.82
C LYS A 4 -12.22 -31.96 2.92
N LEU A 5 -11.14 -32.75 2.89
CA LEU A 5 -9.76 -32.26 2.89
C LEU A 5 -9.43 -31.52 1.58
N LEU A 6 -9.86 -32.05 0.42
CA LEU A 6 -9.74 -31.40 -0.88
C LEU A 6 -10.50 -30.07 -0.94
N ALA A 7 -11.73 -30.04 -0.43
CA ALA A 7 -12.52 -28.80 -0.36
C ALA A 7 -11.86 -27.75 0.55
N ALA A 8 -11.33 -28.16 1.70
CA ALA A 8 -10.59 -27.28 2.61
C ALA A 8 -9.30 -26.74 1.97
N ALA A 9 -8.54 -27.59 1.26
CA ALA A 9 -7.35 -27.17 0.54
C ALA A 9 -7.66 -26.17 -0.58
N LEU A 10 -8.77 -26.36 -1.32
CA LEU A 10 -9.21 -25.41 -2.34
C LEU A 10 -9.59 -24.06 -1.73
N LEU A 11 -10.28 -24.06 -0.59
CA LEU A 11 -10.64 -22.84 0.14
C LEU A 11 -9.42 -22.04 0.61
N LEU A 12 -8.34 -22.72 1.00
CA LEU A 12 -7.07 -22.10 1.40
C LEU A 12 -6.31 -21.43 0.24
N CYS A 13 -6.58 -21.84 -1.01
CA CYS A 13 -5.96 -21.25 -2.20
C CYS A 13 -6.73 -20.03 -2.75
N LEU A 14 -7.97 -19.80 -2.31
CA LEU A 14 -8.79 -18.66 -2.76
C LEU A 14 -8.14 -17.27 -2.58
N PRO A 15 -7.41 -16.96 -1.50
CA PRO A 15 -6.82 -15.64 -1.32
C PRO A 15 -5.52 -15.42 -2.11
N TYR A 16 -5.07 -16.34 -2.96
CA TYR A 16 -3.79 -16.21 -3.68
C TYR A 16 -3.72 -14.98 -4.59
N SER A 17 -4.87 -14.55 -5.14
CA SER A 17 -4.97 -13.35 -5.98
C SER A 17 -5.21 -12.06 -5.19
N LEU A 18 -5.28 -12.12 -3.86
CA LEU A 18 -5.38 -10.92 -3.02
C LEU A 18 -4.00 -10.28 -2.91
N LEU A 19 -3.63 -9.55 -3.95
CA LEU A 19 -2.49 -8.62 -3.96
C LEU A 19 -2.83 -7.45 -3.05
N ALA A 20 -2.71 -7.64 -1.74
CA ALA A 20 -2.98 -6.59 -0.77
C ALA A 20 -2.02 -5.43 -1.02
N TRP A 21 -2.60 -4.32 -1.50
CA TRP A 21 -1.95 -3.00 -1.57
C TRP A 21 -0.64 -2.98 -2.36
N GLY A 22 -0.56 -3.59 -3.54
CA GLY A 22 0.55 -3.29 -4.46
C GLY A 22 0.58 -1.80 -4.87
N VAL A 23 1.49 -1.43 -5.79
CA VAL A 23 1.66 -0.04 -6.28
C VAL A 23 0.35 0.70 -6.56
N VAL A 24 -0.60 0.02 -7.23
CA VAL A 24 -1.92 0.60 -7.55
C VAL A 24 -2.75 0.87 -6.30
N GLY A 25 -2.75 -0.05 -5.33
CA GLY A 25 -3.51 0.08 -4.09
C GLY A 25 -2.97 1.22 -3.22
N HIS A 26 -1.66 1.30 -3.04
CA HIS A 26 -1.01 2.39 -2.31
C HIS A 26 -1.33 3.76 -2.94
N ARG A 27 -1.18 3.89 -4.26
CA ARG A 27 -1.51 5.12 -4.98
C ARG A 27 -2.99 5.50 -4.89
N ALA A 28 -3.89 4.51 -4.97
CA ALA A 28 -5.32 4.72 -4.82
C ALA A 28 -5.66 5.29 -3.44
N ILE A 29 -5.14 4.69 -2.36
CA ILE A 29 -5.31 5.25 -1.01
C ILE A 29 -4.69 6.64 -0.91
N GLY A 30 -3.47 6.83 -1.39
CA GLY A 30 -2.79 8.13 -1.38
C GLY A 30 -3.63 9.23 -2.04
N ARG A 31 -4.27 8.91 -3.18
CA ARG A 31 -5.16 9.85 -3.87
C ARG A 31 -6.43 10.15 -3.07
N ILE A 32 -7.06 9.13 -2.49
CA ILE A 32 -8.25 9.32 -1.64
C ILE A 32 -7.89 10.22 -0.46
N ALA A 33 -6.78 9.95 0.22
CA ALA A 33 -6.31 10.76 1.35
C ALA A 33 -6.03 12.21 0.93
N GLU A 34 -5.32 12.44 -0.17
CA GLU A 34 -5.02 13.77 -0.71
C GLU A 34 -6.28 14.60 -1.00
N ASN A 35 -7.34 13.95 -1.49
CA ASN A 35 -8.62 14.60 -1.75
C ASN A 35 -9.37 15.00 -0.48
N HIS A 36 -9.10 14.34 0.65
CA HIS A 36 -9.78 14.59 1.94
C HIS A 36 -8.95 15.40 2.94
N LEU A 37 -7.78 15.91 2.54
CA LEU A 37 -6.99 16.81 3.38
C LEU A 37 -7.72 18.13 3.61
N THR A 38 -7.75 18.56 4.88
CA THR A 38 -8.08 19.95 5.22
C THR A 38 -7.07 20.91 4.61
N ASP A 39 -7.41 22.18 4.45
CA ASP A 39 -6.49 23.17 3.87
C ASP A 39 -5.20 23.32 4.67
N LYS A 40 -5.28 23.21 6.00
CA LYS A 40 -4.09 23.21 6.86
C LYS A 40 -3.21 22.00 6.53
N ALA A 41 -3.78 20.79 6.55
CA ALA A 41 -3.01 19.57 6.29
C ALA A 41 -2.42 19.57 4.88
N ARG A 42 -3.18 20.04 3.87
CA ARG A 42 -2.72 20.15 2.48
C ARG A 42 -1.48 21.03 2.35
N ARG A 43 -1.44 22.18 3.04
CA ARG A 43 -0.28 23.09 3.01
C ARG A 43 0.95 22.46 3.67
N GLU A 44 0.79 21.87 4.85
CA GLU A 44 1.91 21.23 5.55
C GLU A 44 2.46 20.04 4.78
N VAL A 45 1.57 19.20 4.23
CA VAL A 45 1.94 18.07 3.37
C VAL A 45 2.70 18.54 2.13
N ALA A 46 2.22 19.58 1.44
CA ALA A 46 2.92 20.15 0.29
C ALA A 46 4.30 20.72 0.68
N ALA A 47 4.43 21.33 1.85
CA ALA A 47 5.72 21.81 2.35
C ALA A 47 6.71 20.67 2.63
N LEU A 48 6.23 19.52 3.11
CA LEU A 48 7.06 18.33 3.36
C LEU A 48 7.46 17.61 2.06
N LEU A 49 6.55 17.52 1.09
CA LEU A 49 6.74 16.74 -0.13
C LEU A 49 7.35 17.54 -1.30
N GLY A 50 7.32 18.87 -1.23
CA GLY A 50 7.84 19.72 -2.29
C GLY A 50 7.05 19.53 -3.60
N ALA A 51 7.74 19.04 -4.65
CA ALA A 51 7.13 18.80 -5.95
C ALA A 51 6.35 17.47 -6.02
N GLU A 52 6.45 16.62 -4.99
CA GLU A 52 5.85 15.30 -4.97
C GLU A 52 4.39 15.31 -4.48
N THR A 53 3.67 14.23 -4.81
CA THR A 53 2.25 14.07 -4.43
C THR A 53 2.07 12.87 -3.50
N LEU A 54 1.01 12.89 -2.68
CA LEU A 54 0.68 11.78 -1.77
C LEU A 54 0.61 10.42 -2.47
N PRO A 55 -0.04 10.30 -3.65
CA PRO A 55 -0.02 9.07 -4.42
C PRO A 55 1.41 8.63 -4.79
N LEU A 56 2.27 9.54 -5.24
CA LEU A 56 3.60 9.15 -5.71
C LEU A 56 4.46 8.59 -4.58
N VAL A 57 4.51 9.28 -3.44
CA VAL A 57 5.34 8.88 -2.30
C VAL A 57 4.77 7.68 -1.54
N SER A 58 3.52 7.29 -1.79
CA SER A 58 2.86 6.16 -1.10
C SER A 58 3.54 4.81 -1.34
N THR A 59 4.36 4.67 -2.38
CA THR A 59 5.08 3.43 -2.71
C THR A 59 6.54 3.45 -2.30
N TYR A 60 7.05 4.60 -1.86
CA TYR A 60 8.46 4.76 -1.50
C TYR A 60 8.94 3.74 -0.44
N PRO A 61 8.17 3.41 0.63
CA PRO A 61 8.60 2.40 1.59
C PRO A 61 8.81 1.01 0.99
N ASP A 62 8.02 0.61 -0.01
CA ASP A 62 8.22 -0.66 -0.72
C ASP A 62 9.48 -0.62 -1.60
N GLU A 63 9.80 0.54 -2.18
CA GLU A 63 10.96 0.75 -3.05
C GLU A 63 12.28 0.66 -2.28
N ILE A 64 12.31 1.17 -1.04
CA ILE A 64 13.52 1.19 -0.19
C ILE A 64 13.61 0.03 0.81
N ARG A 65 12.62 -0.87 0.86
CA ARG A 65 12.58 -1.99 1.83
C ARG A 65 13.86 -2.84 1.83
N GLY A 66 14.48 -3.00 0.66
CA GLY A 66 15.70 -3.79 0.50
C GLY A 66 16.99 -3.06 0.88
N ASP A 67 16.94 -1.75 1.09
CA ASP A 67 18.11 -0.93 1.40
C ASP A 67 18.59 -1.19 2.84
N ALA A 68 19.87 -1.52 2.98
CA ALA A 68 20.50 -1.78 4.27
C ALA A 68 20.40 -0.58 5.22
N ALA A 69 20.38 0.65 4.69
CA ALA A 69 20.22 1.87 5.48
C ALA A 69 18.88 1.92 6.22
N TYR A 70 17.84 1.27 5.69
CA TYR A 70 16.47 1.27 6.22
C TYR A 70 16.04 -0.07 6.81
N LYS A 71 16.95 -1.03 6.97
CA LYS A 71 16.63 -2.38 7.48
C LYS A 71 16.02 -2.42 8.90
N TYR A 72 16.08 -1.32 9.64
CA TYR A 72 15.49 -1.20 10.98
C TYR A 72 13.98 -0.88 10.97
N THR A 73 13.40 -0.55 9.80
CA THR A 73 11.97 -0.29 9.62
C THR A 73 11.23 -1.56 9.27
#